data_AF-A0A1F9HMA1-F1
#
_entry.id   AF-A0A1F9HMA1-F1
#
_cell.length_a   1.000
_cell.length_b   1.000
_cell.length_c   1.000
_cell.angle_alpha   90.00
_cell.angle_beta   90.00
_cell.angle_gamma   90.00
#
_symmetry.space_group_name_H-M   'P 1'
#
loop_
_entity.id
_entity.type
_entity.pdbx_description
1 polymer ?
#
loop_
_entity_poly.entity_id
_entity_poly.type
_entity_poly.pdbx_seq_one_letter_code
_entity_poly.pdbx_strand_id
1 'polypeptide(L)'
;MEIARAAKFLGNSLEAKVVLEATPDQEQFLKSFGNILADVFIVSQVEFGKAKGDWVYSSEELTGLKVGIEKAEGQKCVRCWKYSTFVSKDPQHPDLCQRCVGIVTS
;
A
#
# COMPACT_ATOMS: atom_id res chain seq x y z
N MET A 1 -4.16 -4.46 11.45
CA MET A 1 -2.71 -4.51 11.16
C MET A 1 -1.97 -5.41 12.15
N GLU A 2 -2.25 -5.32 13.46
CA GLU A 2 -1.75 -6.24 14.50
C GLU A 2 -2.01 -7.72 14.19
N ILE A 3 -3.19 -8.07 13.63
CA ILE A 3 -3.57 -9.46 13.31
C ILE A 3 -2.72 -10.04 12.15
N ALA A 4 -2.38 -9.24 11.13
CA ALA A 4 -1.50 -9.67 10.03
C ALA A 4 -0.03 -9.81 10.48
N ARG A 5 0.42 -9.00 11.45
CA ARG A 5 1.73 -9.16 12.11
C ARG A 5 1.77 -10.44 12.97
N ALA A 6 0.68 -10.76 13.66
CA ALA A 6 0.56 -12.00 14.45
C ALA A 6 0.64 -13.26 13.57
N ALA A 7 0.22 -13.18 12.30
CA ALA A 7 0.34 -14.25 11.31
C ALA A 7 1.74 -14.39 10.67
N LYS A 8 2.75 -13.61 11.11
CA LYS A 8 4.12 -13.57 10.55
C LYS A 8 4.18 -13.28 9.04
N PHE A 9 3.13 -12.73 8.45
CA PHE A 9 3.02 -12.62 6.99
C PHE A 9 3.90 -11.49 6.40
N LEU A 10 4.12 -10.42 7.17
CA LEU A 10 4.91 -9.25 6.76
C LEU A 10 5.92 -8.89 7.86
N GLY A 11 7.18 -8.62 7.48
CA GLY A 11 8.21 -8.17 8.41
C GLY A 11 8.01 -6.71 8.82
N ASN A 12 7.58 -5.86 7.87
CA ASN A 12 7.20 -4.48 8.11
C ASN A 12 5.93 -4.07 7.33
N SER A 13 5.20 -3.06 7.81
CA SER A 13 3.98 -2.57 7.16
C SER A 13 4.23 -2.02 5.74
N LEU A 14 5.44 -1.52 5.47
CA LEU A 14 5.85 -1.10 4.12
C LEU A 14 6.00 -2.26 3.14
N GLU A 15 6.00 -3.52 3.58
CA GLU A 15 5.95 -4.66 2.67
C GLU A 15 4.52 -5.00 2.25
N ALA A 16 3.51 -4.29 2.78
CA ALA A 16 2.12 -4.55 2.53
C ALA A 16 1.57 -3.75 1.35
N LYS A 17 0.63 -4.39 0.66
CA LYS A 17 -0.35 -3.79 -0.22
C LYS A 17 -1.74 -4.05 0.37
N VAL A 18 -2.53 -2.99 0.48
CA VAL A 18 -3.90 -3.05 1.02
C VAL A 18 -4.88 -3.04 -0.14
N VAL A 19 -5.77 -4.02 -0.19
CA VAL A 19 -6.89 -4.05 -1.15
C VAL A 19 -8.17 -3.77 -0.40
N LEU A 20 -8.77 -2.61 -0.65
CA LEU A 20 -9.99 -2.16 -0.02
C LEU A 20 -11.21 -2.52 -0.87
N GLU A 21 -12.09 -3.34 -0.31
CA GLU A 21 -13.46 -3.49 -0.78
C GLU A 21 -14.32 -2.57 0.06
N ALA A 22 -15.00 -1.62 -0.56
CA ALA A 22 -15.79 -0.62 0.14
C ALA A 22 -17.08 -0.34 -0.62
N THR A 23 -18.07 0.25 0.05
CA THR A 23 -19.25 0.78 -0.66
C THR A 23 -18.85 1.97 -1.56
N PRO A 24 -19.65 2.35 -2.55
CA PRO A 24 -19.32 3.47 -3.45
C PRO A 24 -19.00 4.78 -2.70
N ASP A 25 -19.75 5.11 -1.65
CA ASP A 25 -19.54 6.32 -0.85
C ASP A 25 -18.22 6.26 -0.05
N GLN A 26 -17.93 5.10 0.55
CA GLN A 26 -16.68 4.87 1.28
C GLN A 26 -15.46 4.92 0.34
N GLU A 27 -15.56 4.28 -0.82
CA GLU A 27 -14.52 4.29 -1.85
C GLU A 27 -14.27 5.72 -2.35
N GLN A 28 -15.32 6.49 -2.63
CA GLN A 28 -15.18 7.89 -3.05
C GLN A 28 -14.50 8.74 -1.97
N PHE A 29 -14.90 8.58 -0.71
CA PHE A 29 -14.25 9.26 0.41
C PHE A 29 -12.76 8.88 0.52
N LEU A 30 -12.42 7.59 0.46
CA LEU A 30 -11.04 7.12 0.57
C LEU A 30 -10.19 7.56 -0.62
N LYS A 31 -10.75 7.56 -1.84
CA LYS A 31 -10.09 8.07 -3.04
C LYS A 31 -9.79 9.57 -2.98
N SER A 32 -10.55 10.35 -2.20
CA SER A 32 -10.30 11.79 -2.02
C SER A 32 -8.93 12.08 -1.37
N PHE A 33 -8.35 11.13 -0.64
CA PHE A 33 -7.00 11.22 -0.09
C PHE A 33 -5.90 10.95 -1.15
N GLY A 34 -6.24 10.41 -2.32
CA GLY A 34 -5.28 10.13 -3.39
C GLY A 34 -4.02 9.39 -2.93
N ASN A 35 -2.85 9.89 -3.32
CA ASN A 35 -1.57 9.23 -3.08
C ASN A 35 -1.12 9.21 -1.61
N ILE A 36 -1.72 10.02 -0.73
CA ILE A 36 -1.36 10.02 0.70
C ILE A 36 -2.03 8.88 1.45
N LEU A 37 -3.02 8.19 0.88
CA LEU A 37 -3.74 7.11 1.56
C LEU A 37 -2.80 5.96 1.98
N ALA A 38 -1.84 5.60 1.10
CA ALA A 38 -0.81 4.63 1.42
C ALA A 38 0.15 5.11 2.52
N ASP A 39 0.40 6.42 2.61
CA ASP A 39 1.21 7.02 3.68
C ASP A 39 0.44 6.97 5.01
N VAL A 40 -0.86 7.29 5.02
CA VAL A 40 -1.75 7.22 6.19
C VAL A 40 -1.83 5.80 6.76
N PHE A 41 -1.93 4.80 5.89
CA PHE A 41 -1.91 3.40 6.33
C PHE A 41 -0.51 2.86 6.62
N ILE A 42 0.55 3.62 6.36
CA ILE A 42 1.94 3.19 6.53
C ILE A 42 2.22 1.90 5.74
N VAL A 43 1.72 1.84 4.50
CA VAL A 43 1.91 0.73 3.56
C VAL A 43 2.54 1.23 2.26
N SER A 44 2.95 0.31 1.39
CA SER A 44 3.53 0.70 0.10
C SER A 44 2.49 0.97 -0.96
N GLN A 45 1.38 0.24 -0.96
CA GLN A 45 0.35 0.34 -1.99
C GLN A 45 -1.05 0.21 -1.40
N VAL A 46 -2.01 0.89 -2.02
CA VAL A 46 -3.44 0.76 -1.73
C VAL A 46 -4.17 0.63 -3.07
N GLU A 47 -5.05 -0.36 -3.16
CA GLU A 47 -5.92 -0.58 -4.32
C GLU A 47 -7.38 -0.72 -3.86
N PHE A 48 -8.30 -0.40 -4.76
CA PHE A 48 -9.73 -0.62 -4.56
C PHE A 48 -10.21 -1.78 -5.41
N GLY A 49 -11.05 -2.64 -4.85
CA GLY A 49 -11.58 -3.80 -5.54
C GLY A 49 -12.06 -4.86 -4.56
N LYS A 50 -12.31 -6.08 -5.06
CA LYS A 50 -12.68 -7.19 -4.20
C LYS A 50 -11.54 -7.52 -3.23
N ALA A 51 -11.82 -7.56 -1.94
CA ALA A 51 -10.81 -7.80 -0.92
C ALA A 51 -10.21 -9.20 -1.10
N LYS A 52 -8.88 -9.25 -1.18
CA LYS A 52 -8.09 -10.44 -1.50
C LYS A 52 -6.72 -10.37 -0.81
N GLY A 53 -5.97 -11.45 -0.91
CA GLY A 53 -4.64 -11.57 -0.34
C GLY A 53 -4.59 -12.65 0.75
N ASP A 54 -3.46 -12.71 1.41
CA ASP A 54 -3.15 -13.72 2.42
C ASP A 54 -3.90 -13.50 3.73
N TRP A 55 -4.41 -12.28 3.93
CA TRP A 55 -5.30 -11.96 5.04
C TRP A 55 -6.44 -11.06 4.56
N VAL A 56 -7.67 -11.39 4.94
CA VAL A 56 -8.86 -10.58 4.64
C VAL A 56 -9.63 -10.39 5.93
N TYR A 57 -9.97 -9.14 6.22
CA TYR A 57 -10.78 -8.74 7.36
C TYR A 57 -12.01 -7.99 6.91
N SER A 58 -13.16 -8.36 7.46
CA SER A 58 -14.40 -7.62 7.27
C SER A 58 -14.63 -6.77 8.51
N SER A 59 -14.84 -5.46 8.32
CA SER A 59 -15.10 -4.55 9.43
C SER A 59 -16.46 -4.84 10.05
N GLU A 60 -16.49 -4.91 11.38
CA GLU A 60 -17.75 -5.06 12.15
C GLU A 60 -18.45 -3.71 12.35
N GLU A 61 -17.68 -2.61 12.36
CA GLU A 61 -18.18 -1.25 12.57
C GLU A 61 -18.60 -0.56 11.27
N LEU A 62 -17.89 -0.85 10.17
CA LEU A 62 -18.14 -0.25 8.86
C LEU A 62 -18.72 -1.31 7.93
N THR A 63 -20.05 -1.37 7.87
CA THR A 63 -20.75 -2.28 6.95
C THR A 63 -20.29 -2.05 5.51
N GLY A 64 -19.92 -3.14 4.83
CA GLY A 64 -19.46 -3.10 3.44
C GLY A 64 -17.95 -2.83 3.27
N LEU A 65 -17.21 -2.55 4.34
CA LEU A 65 -15.76 -2.40 4.28
C LEU A 65 -15.05 -3.73 4.58
N LYS A 66 -14.25 -4.20 3.63
CA LYS A 66 -13.29 -5.28 3.82
C LYS A 66 -11.89 -4.84 3.42
N VAL A 67 -10.92 -5.34 4.16
CA VAL A 67 -9.50 -5.02 4.02
C VAL A 67 -8.76 -6.31 3.71
N GLY A 68 -8.29 -6.42 2.48
CA GLY A 68 -7.34 -7.43 2.04
C GLY A 68 -5.90 -6.95 2.24
N ILE A 69 -5.02 -7.85 2.65
CA ILE A 69 -3.59 -7.60 2.80
C ILE A 69 -2.84 -8.63 1.96
N GLU A 70 -2.02 -8.15 1.04
CA GLU A 70 -1.07 -8.93 0.24
C GLU A 70 0.32 -8.29 0.30
N LYS A 71 1.33 -8.99 -0.23
CA LYS A 71 2.67 -8.42 -0.34
C LYS A 71 2.71 -7.35 -1.43
N ALA A 72 3.36 -6.23 -1.14
CA ALA A 72 3.54 -5.14 -2.08
C ALA A 72 4.40 -5.56 -3.28
N GLU A 73 4.03 -5.02 -4.43
CA GLU A 73 4.64 -5.32 -5.72
C GLU A 73 5.87 -4.45 -5.99
N GLY A 74 6.75 -4.98 -6.84
CA GLY A 74 7.97 -4.30 -7.27
C GLY A 74 9.13 -4.47 -6.31
N GLN A 75 10.01 -3.47 -6.26
CA GLN A 75 11.25 -3.53 -5.48
C GLN A 75 11.24 -2.47 -4.38
N LYS A 76 11.98 -2.74 -3.30
CA LYS A 76 12.16 -1.82 -2.18
C LYS A 76 13.03 -0.63 -2.62
N CYS A 77 12.49 0.58 -2.47
CA CYS A 77 13.27 1.82 -2.61
C CYS A 77 14.21 1.99 -1.42
N VAL A 78 15.50 2.26 -1.66
CA VAL A 78 16.49 2.37 -0.57
C VAL A 78 16.31 3.61 0.30
N ARG A 79 15.67 4.66 -0.24
CA ARG A 79 15.48 5.95 0.46
C ARG A 79 14.23 5.98 1.34
N CYS A 80 13.08 5.56 0.83
CA CYS A 80 11.81 5.61 1.57
C CYS A 80 11.32 4.25 2.07
N TRP A 81 12.02 3.17 1.71
CA TRP A 81 11.72 1.78 2.08
C TRP A 81 10.37 1.25 1.61
N LYS A 82 9.64 2.02 0.80
CA LYS A 82 8.44 1.56 0.11
C LYS A 82 8.80 0.67 -1.07
N TYR A 83 7.94 -0.31 -1.31
CA TYR A 83 7.93 -1.13 -2.51
C TYR A 83 7.20 -0.38 -3.62
N SER A 84 7.79 -0.39 -4.81
CA SER A 84 7.21 0.25 -5.98
C SER A 84 7.63 -0.48 -7.24
N THR A 85 6.70 -0.60 -8.19
CA THR A 85 6.95 -1.10 -9.56
C THR A 85 7.75 -0.12 -10.42
N PHE A 86 8.01 1.09 -9.90
CA PHE A 86 8.76 2.15 -10.57
C PHE A 86 10.18 2.35 -10.00
N VAL A 87 10.65 1.47 -9.11
CA VAL A 87 12.09 1.39 -8.81
C VAL A 87 12.82 0.94 -10.08
N SER A 88 14.07 1.39 -10.26
CA SER A 88 14.92 1.08 -11.42
C SER A 88 14.47 1.65 -12.76
N LYS A 89 13.53 2.61 -12.77
CA LYS A 89 13.08 3.26 -14.01
C LYS A 89 13.97 4.43 -14.45
N ASP A 90 14.75 4.99 -13.53
CA ASP A 90 15.75 6.01 -13.82
C ASP A 90 17.16 5.39 -13.81
N PRO A 91 17.90 5.42 -14.93
CA PRO A 91 19.25 4.85 -15.01
C PRO A 91 20.27 5.51 -14.06
N GLN A 92 20.09 6.78 -13.70
CA GLN A 92 20.97 7.51 -12.77
C GLN A 92 20.64 7.18 -11.31
N HIS A 93 19.42 6.71 -11.05
CA HIS A 93 18.92 6.39 -9.72
C HIS A 93 18.22 5.02 -9.68
N PRO A 94 18.95 3.91 -9.92
CA PRO A 94 18.37 2.59 -10.09
C PRO A 94 17.63 2.10 -8.83
N ASP A 95 18.07 2.48 -7.65
CA ASP A 95 17.48 1.99 -6.39
C ASP A 95 16.38 2.90 -5.83
N LEU A 96 15.98 3.94 -6.57
CA LEU A 96 14.98 4.93 -6.13
C LEU A 96 13.65 4.75 -6.88
N CYS A 97 12.55 4.92 -6.15
CA CYS A 97 11.23 5.07 -6.76
C CYS A 97 11.05 6.48 -7.34
N GLN A 98 10.11 6.64 -8.28
CA GLN A 98 9.83 7.92 -8.95
C GLN A 98 9.65 9.11 -7.99
N ARG A 99 9.00 8.91 -6.83
CA ARG A 99 8.86 9.95 -5.79
C ARG A 99 10.21 10.39 -5.24
N CYS A 100 11.10 9.44 -4.97
CA CYS A 100 12.42 9.73 -4.42
C CYS A 100 13.34 10.37 -5.46
N VAL A 101 13.26 9.93 -6.72
CA VAL A 101 13.96 10.57 -7.84
C VAL A 101 13.61 12.05 -7.90
N GLY A 102 12.31 12.37 -8.00
CA GLY A 102 11.87 13.77 -8.07
C GLY A 102 12.34 14.63 -6.90
N ILE A 103 12.55 14.06 -5.70
CA ILE A 103 13.06 14.79 -4.54
C ILE A 103 14.57 15.04 -4.62
N VAL A 104 15.36 14.08 -5.11
CA VAL A 104 16.84 14.22 -5.15
C VAL A 104 17.33 14.97 -6.38
N THR A 105 16.49 15.11 -7.41
CA THR A 105 16.79 15.87 -8.63
C THR A 105 16.17 17.28 -8.62
N SER A 106 15.52 17.68 -7.52
CA SER A 106 14.94 19.03 -7.34
C SER A 106 15.97 20.04 -6.83
#